data_AF-A0A1Y1ZHP6-F1
#
_entry.id   AF-A0A1Y1ZHP6-F1
#
_cell.length_a   1.000
_cell.length_b   1.000
_cell.length_c   1.000
_cell.angle_alpha   90.00
_cell.angle_beta   90.00
_cell.angle_gamma   90.00
#
_symmetry.space_group_name_H-M   'P 1'
#
loop_
_entity.id
_entity.type
_entity.pdbx_description
1 polymer ?
#
loop_
_entity_poly.entity_id
_entity_poly.type
_entity_poly.pdbx_seq_one_letter_code
_entity_poly.pdbx_strand_id
1 'polypeptide(L)'
;MGESALTIAYKYNRFEIVKYLIQQGINFNTNETKINPILALVSEQNNYELFTYIVDHGASVNVKGKYGSSPLMKACEEGHLMKVKYLIMKGANVNHQNDINDTPLIYACENGNINIVKCLVENGANIEAYNKFHDNALTTAYEHNHINIVKYLISKGANIDVINLNNKQKISMNTRIILK
;
A
#
# COMPACT_ATOMS: atom_id res chain seq x y z
N MET A 1 -8.96 29.74 7.64
CA MET A 1 -7.54 29.32 7.68
C MET A 1 -7.15 28.90 6.27
N GLY A 2 -6.09 29.48 5.70
CA GLY A 2 -5.65 29.22 4.32
C GLY A 2 -4.79 27.97 4.21
N GLU A 3 -4.71 27.38 3.01
CA GLU A 3 -3.75 26.30 2.69
C GLU A 3 -2.32 26.86 2.82
N SER A 4 -1.39 26.09 3.40
CA SER A 4 0.01 26.51 3.48
C SER A 4 0.63 26.63 2.08
N ALA A 5 1.64 27.49 1.90
CA ALA A 5 2.37 27.60 0.63
C ALA A 5 2.91 26.25 0.15
N LEU A 6 3.31 25.40 1.11
CA LEU A 6 3.76 24.04 0.84
C LEU A 6 2.62 23.13 0.36
N THR A 7 1.44 23.19 0.99
CA THR A 7 0.24 22.45 0.58
C THR A 7 -0.19 22.83 -0.84
N ILE A 8 -0.18 24.12 -1.17
CA ILE A 8 -0.47 24.62 -2.51
C ILE A 8 0.58 24.11 -3.50
N ALA A 9 1.87 24.19 -3.16
CA ALA A 9 2.94 23.71 -4.03
C ALA A 9 2.82 22.20 -4.32
N TYR A 10 2.43 21.38 -3.34
CA TYR A 10 2.11 19.96 -3.56
C TYR A 10 0.89 19.77 -4.46
N LYS A 11 -0.22 20.46 -4.18
CA LYS A 11 -1.49 20.34 -4.92
C LYS A 11 -1.35 20.69 -6.40
N TYR A 12 -0.45 21.61 -6.73
CA TYR A 12 -0.16 22.05 -8.10
C TYR A 12 1.13 21.48 -8.67
N ASN A 13 1.71 20.43 -8.07
CA ASN A 13 2.93 19.75 -8.54
C ASN A 13 4.10 20.70 -8.84
N ARG A 14 4.29 21.74 -8.03
CA ARG A 14 5.36 22.73 -8.18
C ARG A 14 6.65 22.23 -7.53
N PHE A 15 7.29 21.23 -8.14
CA PHE A 15 8.41 20.49 -7.55
C PHE A 15 9.58 21.36 -7.05
N GLU A 16 10.04 22.31 -7.86
CA GLU A 16 11.14 23.20 -7.48
C GLU A 16 10.78 24.12 -6.31
N ILE A 17 9.52 24.56 -6.24
CA ILE A 17 9.01 25.34 -5.10
C ILE A 17 9.00 24.46 -3.85
N VAL A 18 8.54 23.22 -3.94
CA VAL A 18 8.56 22.28 -2.81
C VAL A 18 9.99 22.05 -2.30
N LYS A 19 10.93 21.74 -3.19
CA LYS A 19 12.35 21.53 -2.82
C LYS A 19 12.92 22.77 -2.12
N TYR A 20 12.71 23.94 -2.70
CA TYR A 20 13.16 25.21 -2.12
C TYR A 20 12.56 25.46 -0.74
N LEU A 21 11.23 25.29 -0.58
CA LEU A 21 10.55 25.48 0.70
C LEU A 21 11.07 24.54 1.80
N ILE A 22 11.38 23.28 1.46
CA ILE A 22 12.00 22.32 2.39
C ILE A 22 13.42 22.79 2.78
N GLN A 23 14.22 23.28 1.83
CA GLN A 23 15.56 23.82 2.10
C GLN A 23 15.54 25.06 3.01
N GLN A 24 14.47 25.85 2.98
CA GLN A 24 14.28 26.98 3.89
C GLN A 24 13.87 26.56 5.33
N GLY A 25 13.81 25.26 5.61
CA GLY A 25 13.51 24.74 6.96
C GLY A 25 12.02 24.71 7.30
N ILE A 26 11.13 24.77 6.32
CA ILE A 26 9.69 24.59 6.57
C ILE A 26 9.45 23.16 7.08
N ASN A 27 8.89 23.08 8.29
CA ASN A 27 8.46 21.80 8.86
C ASN A 27 7.22 21.30 8.13
N PHE A 28 7.37 20.24 7.34
CA PHE A 28 6.29 19.64 6.56
C PHE A 28 5.59 18.48 7.30
N ASN A 29 6.00 18.20 8.54
CA ASN A 29 5.37 17.22 9.43
C ASN A 29 4.30 17.85 10.35
N THR A 30 3.93 19.13 10.14
CA THR A 30 2.97 19.82 11.00
C THR A 30 1.53 19.40 10.75
N ASN A 31 0.78 19.18 11.83
CA ASN A 31 -0.66 18.88 11.80
C ASN A 31 -1.52 20.03 11.24
N GLU A 32 -0.95 21.21 10.98
CA GLU A 32 -1.65 22.39 10.47
C GLU A 32 -2.28 22.17 9.09
N THR A 33 -1.74 21.27 8.28
CA THR A 33 -2.18 21.04 6.91
C THR A 33 -3.16 19.88 6.75
N LYS A 34 -3.45 19.10 7.81
CA LYS A 34 -4.27 17.85 7.82
C LYS A 34 -3.87 16.78 6.78
N ILE A 35 -2.87 17.03 5.94
CA ILE A 35 -2.43 16.17 4.84
C ILE A 35 -0.95 15.92 5.04
N ASN A 36 -0.59 14.69 5.34
CA ASN A 36 0.81 14.30 5.35
C ASN A 36 1.32 14.25 3.89
N PRO A 37 2.35 15.02 3.51
CA PRO A 37 2.79 15.16 2.12
C PRO A 37 3.06 13.85 1.40
N ILE A 38 3.60 12.86 2.11
CA ILE A 38 3.89 11.55 1.54
C ILE A 38 2.64 10.81 1.06
N LEU A 39 1.48 11.01 1.72
CA LEU A 39 0.22 10.40 1.31
C LEU A 39 -0.33 11.02 0.03
N ALA A 40 -0.16 12.33 -0.15
CA ALA A 40 -0.54 13.01 -1.40
C ALA A 40 0.38 12.58 -2.55
N LEU A 41 1.68 12.48 -2.29
CA LEU A 41 2.72 12.25 -3.29
C LEU A 41 2.94 10.77 -3.66
N VAL A 42 2.39 9.83 -2.89
CA VAL A 42 2.37 8.43 -3.30
C VAL A 42 1.48 8.20 -4.52
N SER A 43 0.50 9.08 -4.79
CA SER A 43 -0.44 8.90 -5.89
C SER A 43 0.15 8.99 -7.32
N GLU A 44 -0.53 8.40 -8.31
CA GLU A 44 -0.19 8.31 -9.74
C GLU A 44 0.31 9.60 -10.40
N GLN A 45 -0.23 10.75 -10.01
CA GLN A 45 0.09 12.03 -10.67
C GLN A 45 1.43 12.64 -10.21
N ASN A 46 2.13 11.98 -9.28
CA ASN A 46 3.27 12.55 -8.59
C ASN A 46 4.62 11.92 -8.95
N ASN A 47 5.57 12.81 -9.26
CA ASN A 47 6.95 12.50 -9.65
C ASN A 47 7.67 11.68 -8.57
N TYR A 48 8.21 10.52 -8.98
CA TYR A 48 9.01 9.64 -8.14
C TYR A 48 10.21 10.36 -7.48
N GLU A 49 10.83 11.32 -8.19
CA GLU A 49 11.92 12.13 -7.67
C GLU A 49 11.46 13.00 -6.49
N LEU A 50 10.31 13.67 -6.60
CA LEU A 50 9.82 14.46 -5.47
C LEU A 50 9.44 13.56 -4.30
N PHE A 51 8.79 12.42 -4.58
CA PHE A 51 8.44 11.44 -3.57
C PHE A 51 9.66 10.94 -2.79
N THR A 52 10.74 10.57 -3.47
CA THR A 52 11.98 10.12 -2.81
C THR A 52 12.65 11.26 -2.06
N TYR A 53 12.72 12.46 -2.66
CA TYR A 53 13.28 13.65 -2.02
C TYR A 53 12.62 13.95 -0.67
N ILE A 54 11.28 13.97 -0.57
CA ILE A 54 10.62 14.30 0.69
C ILE A 54 10.86 13.24 1.78
N VAL A 55 10.96 11.97 1.39
CA VAL A 55 11.25 10.87 2.33
C VAL A 55 12.69 10.96 2.82
N ASP A 56 13.63 11.23 1.93
CA ASP A 56 15.04 11.47 2.27
C ASP A 56 15.24 12.70 3.17
N HIS A 57 14.31 13.66 3.15
CA HIS A 57 14.34 14.87 3.98
C HIS A 57 13.48 14.76 5.26
N GLY A 58 13.04 13.56 5.64
CA GLY A 58 12.45 13.30 6.96
C GLY A 58 10.93 13.14 6.98
N ALA A 59 10.28 12.86 5.84
CA ALA A 59 8.88 12.42 5.85
C ALA A 59 8.75 11.04 6.50
N SER A 60 7.87 10.92 7.49
CA SER A 60 7.58 9.64 8.12
C SER A 60 6.83 8.72 7.16
N VAL A 61 7.39 7.54 6.90
CA VAL A 61 6.80 6.54 5.98
C VAL A 61 5.64 5.74 6.59
N ASN A 62 5.42 5.87 7.90
CA ASN A 62 4.40 5.13 8.66
C ASN A 62 3.26 6.03 9.15
N VAL A 63 3.03 7.14 8.46
CA VAL A 63 1.95 8.08 8.78
C VAL A 63 0.59 7.45 8.50
N LYS A 64 -0.41 7.81 9.30
CA LYS A 64 -1.79 7.36 9.10
C LYS A 64 -2.58 8.44 8.37
N GLY A 65 -3.08 8.09 7.20
CA GLY A 65 -3.98 8.90 6.41
C GLY A 65 -5.44 8.72 6.80
N LYS A 66 -6.32 9.07 5.87
CA LYS A 66 -7.76 8.82 6.01
C LYS A 66 -8.00 7.32 6.19
N TYR A 67 -8.90 6.98 7.11
CA TYR A 67 -9.25 5.59 7.46
C TYR A 67 -8.06 4.75 7.94
N GLY A 68 -7.01 5.38 8.47
CA GLY A 68 -5.82 4.69 8.93
C GLY A 68 -4.93 4.16 7.81
N SER A 69 -5.15 4.52 6.54
CA SER A 69 -4.33 4.05 5.41
C SER A 69 -2.90 4.57 5.48
N SER A 70 -1.92 3.72 5.14
CA SER A 70 -0.49 4.08 5.13
C SER A 70 0.00 4.43 3.71
N PRO A 71 1.15 5.12 3.57
CA PRO A 71 1.77 5.35 2.27
C PRO A 71 2.04 4.06 1.50
N LEU A 72 2.44 2.98 2.20
CA LEU A 72 2.70 1.69 1.58
C LEU A 72 1.41 1.06 1.04
N MET A 73 0.30 1.13 1.78
CA MET A 73 -1.01 0.67 1.30
C MET A 73 -1.41 1.40 0.02
N LYS A 74 -1.30 2.73 0.00
CA LYS A 74 -1.68 3.54 -1.16
C LYS A 74 -0.82 3.20 -2.39
N ALA A 75 0.49 2.97 -2.21
CA ALA A 75 1.37 2.54 -3.28
C ALA A 75 1.03 1.12 -3.81
N CYS A 76 0.51 0.23 -2.95
CA CYS A 76 0.08 -1.11 -3.35
C CYS A 76 -1.26 -1.07 -4.11
N GLU A 77 -2.23 -0.30 -3.60
CA GLU A 77 -3.53 -0.06 -4.23
C GLU A 77 -3.36 0.47 -5.67
N GLU A 78 -2.41 1.38 -5.88
CA GLU A 78 -2.14 2.01 -7.18
C GLU A 78 -1.09 1.27 -8.04
N GLY A 79 -0.55 0.14 -7.58
CA GLY A 79 0.35 -0.67 -8.40
C GLY A 79 1.76 -0.10 -8.60
N HIS A 80 2.23 0.80 -7.72
CA HIS A 80 3.50 1.52 -7.86
C HIS A 80 4.71 0.78 -7.27
N LEU A 81 5.19 -0.24 -7.99
CA LEU A 81 6.29 -1.11 -7.52
C LEU A 81 7.54 -0.37 -7.03
N MET A 82 7.99 0.69 -7.73
CA MET A 82 9.17 1.43 -7.32
C MET A 82 8.95 2.17 -6.00
N LYS A 83 7.77 2.79 -5.80
CA LYS A 83 7.40 3.44 -4.53
C LYS A 83 7.26 2.40 -3.41
N VAL A 84 6.66 1.23 -3.68
CA VAL A 84 6.58 0.11 -2.72
C VAL A 84 7.97 -0.31 -2.24
N LYS A 85 8.88 -0.63 -3.17
CA LYS A 85 10.25 -1.04 -2.82
C LYS A 85 10.97 0.03 -1.99
N TYR A 86 10.83 1.29 -2.39
CA TYR A 86 11.48 2.39 -1.69
C TYR A 86 10.90 2.62 -0.29
N LEU A 87 9.57 2.56 -0.12
CA LEU A 87 8.92 2.67 1.20
C LEU A 87 9.37 1.55 2.15
N ILE A 88 9.42 0.30 1.66
CA ILE A 88 9.91 -0.84 2.44
C ILE A 88 11.37 -0.64 2.84
N MET A 89 12.23 -0.22 1.90
CA MET A 89 13.63 0.12 2.18
C MET A 89 13.77 1.21 3.26
N LYS A 90 12.82 2.14 3.33
CA LYS A 90 12.77 3.21 4.34
C LYS A 90 12.06 2.82 5.63
N GLY A 91 11.72 1.54 5.83
CA GLY A 91 11.15 1.02 7.07
C GLY A 91 9.63 1.15 7.18
N ALA A 92 8.91 1.19 6.05
CA ALA A 92 7.46 1.10 6.08
C ALA A 92 6.99 -0.24 6.67
N ASN A 93 5.96 -0.19 7.52
CA ASN A 93 5.38 -1.39 8.13
C ASN A 93 4.57 -2.20 7.09
N VAL A 94 5.16 -3.28 6.59
CA VAL A 94 4.54 -4.22 5.63
C VAL A 94 3.27 -4.89 6.13
N ASN A 95 3.07 -4.92 7.46
CA ASN A 95 1.93 -5.54 8.14
C ASN A 95 1.01 -4.50 8.79
N HIS A 96 1.10 -3.22 8.40
CA HIS A 96 0.19 -2.20 8.90
C HIS A 96 -1.27 -2.57 8.61
N GLN A 97 -2.16 -2.26 9.55
CA GLN A 97 -3.60 -2.45 9.42
C GLN A 97 -4.33 -1.11 9.48
N ASN A 98 -5.21 -0.87 8.50
CA ASN A 98 -6.05 0.32 8.47
C ASN A 98 -7.26 0.14 9.42
N ASP A 99 -8.20 1.09 9.42
CA ASP A 99 -9.35 1.06 10.35
C ASP A 99 -10.31 -0.11 10.12
N ILE A 100 -10.21 -0.81 8.99
CA ILE A 100 -10.97 -2.03 8.65
C ILE A 100 -10.09 -3.29 8.56
N ASN A 101 -8.86 -3.22 9.08
CA ASN A 101 -7.88 -4.29 9.12
C ASN A 101 -7.35 -4.76 7.75
N ASP A 102 -7.56 -4.01 6.66
CA ASP A 102 -6.85 -4.31 5.42
C ASP A 102 -5.34 -4.13 5.63
N THR A 103 -4.55 -4.85 4.83
CA THR A 103 -3.09 -4.81 4.83
C THR A 103 -2.56 -4.34 3.48
N PRO A 104 -1.29 -3.90 3.37
CA PRO A 104 -0.68 -3.65 2.07
C PRO A 104 -0.77 -4.84 1.12
N LEU A 105 -0.70 -6.07 1.65
CA LEU A 105 -0.79 -7.29 0.85
C LEU A 105 -2.19 -7.50 0.27
N ILE A 106 -3.26 -7.20 1.02
CA ILE A 106 -4.64 -7.23 0.51
C ILE A 106 -4.79 -6.25 -0.65
N TYR A 107 -4.36 -4.98 -0.50
CA TYR A 107 -4.42 -4.00 -1.59
C TYR A 107 -3.59 -4.39 -2.82
N ALA A 108 -2.41 -5.00 -2.62
CA ALA A 108 -1.61 -5.51 -3.74
C ALA A 108 -2.30 -6.66 -4.48
N CYS A 109 -3.02 -7.51 -3.75
CA CYS A 109 -3.79 -8.61 -4.32
C CYS A 109 -5.04 -8.10 -5.04
N GLU A 110 -5.73 -7.09 -4.53
CA GLU A 110 -6.84 -6.40 -5.21
C GLU A 110 -6.36 -5.78 -6.54
N ASN A 111 -5.25 -5.03 -6.49
CA ASN A 111 -4.65 -4.38 -7.66
C ASN A 111 -4.20 -5.38 -8.74
N GLY A 112 -3.73 -6.57 -8.36
CA GLY A 112 -3.32 -7.62 -9.29
C GLY A 112 -1.85 -7.60 -9.72
N ASN A 113 -1.04 -6.68 -9.19
CA ASN A 113 0.38 -6.61 -9.54
C ASN A 113 1.21 -7.66 -8.78
N ILE A 114 1.47 -8.79 -9.44
CA ILE A 114 2.27 -9.91 -8.88
C ILE A 114 3.65 -9.50 -8.36
N ASN A 115 4.29 -8.48 -8.95
CA ASN A 115 5.62 -8.06 -8.52
C ASN A 115 5.56 -7.34 -7.17
N ILE A 116 4.46 -6.62 -6.87
CA ILE A 116 4.24 -6.01 -5.57
C ILE A 116 3.93 -7.08 -4.53
N VAL A 117 3.04 -8.03 -4.86
CA VAL A 117 2.75 -9.16 -3.98
C VAL A 117 4.02 -9.92 -3.60
N LYS A 118 4.86 -10.27 -4.57
CA LYS A 118 6.16 -10.91 -4.32
C LYS A 118 7.04 -10.07 -3.40
N CYS A 119 7.17 -8.77 -3.71
CA CYS A 119 7.97 -7.87 -2.91
C CYS A 119 7.51 -7.81 -1.44
N LEU A 120 6.20 -7.73 -1.19
CA LEU A 120 5.64 -7.70 0.16
C LEU A 120 5.87 -9.02 0.92
N VAL A 121 5.58 -10.16 0.27
CA VAL A 121 5.74 -11.49 0.87
C VAL A 121 7.22 -11.77 1.19
N GLU A 122 8.13 -11.42 0.29
CA GLU A 122 9.59 -11.54 0.50
C GLU A 122 10.10 -10.64 1.64
N ASN A 123 9.38 -9.57 1.98
CA ASN A 123 9.69 -8.68 3.10
C ASN A 123 8.84 -8.97 4.35
N GLY A 124 8.22 -10.15 4.44
CA GLY A 124 7.56 -10.62 5.66
C GLY A 124 6.11 -10.17 5.85
N ALA A 125 5.40 -9.85 4.77
CA ALA A 125 3.96 -9.64 4.84
C ALA A 125 3.23 -10.92 5.30
N ASN A 126 2.30 -10.78 6.25
CA ASN A 126 1.50 -11.87 6.78
C ASN A 126 0.41 -12.27 5.78
N ILE A 127 0.58 -13.42 5.14
CA ILE A 127 -0.34 -13.99 4.15
C ILE A 127 -1.72 -14.30 4.75
N GLU A 128 -1.76 -14.69 6.03
CA GLU A 128 -2.97 -15.12 6.73
C GLU A 128 -3.70 -13.95 7.44
N ALA A 129 -3.21 -12.72 7.31
CA ALA A 129 -3.90 -11.56 7.85
C ALA A 129 -5.24 -11.35 7.13
N TYR A 130 -6.31 -11.13 7.91
CA TYR A 130 -7.65 -10.89 7.40
C TYR A 130 -8.21 -9.56 7.87
N ASN A 131 -9.04 -8.96 7.02
CA ASN A 131 -9.75 -7.72 7.31
C ASN A 131 -11.04 -7.99 8.11
N LYS A 132 -11.79 -6.93 8.45
CA LYS A 132 -13.06 -7.06 9.19
C LYS A 132 -14.18 -7.78 8.41
N PHE A 133 -14.01 -7.96 7.10
CA PHE A 133 -14.91 -8.70 6.22
C PHE A 133 -14.53 -10.17 6.08
N HIS A 134 -13.45 -10.60 6.76
CA HIS A 134 -12.85 -11.93 6.68
C HIS A 134 -12.14 -12.22 5.36
N ASP A 135 -11.80 -11.18 4.59
CA ASP A 135 -10.98 -11.32 3.39
C ASP A 135 -9.50 -11.30 3.77
N ASN A 136 -8.73 -12.18 3.15
CA ASN A 136 -7.26 -12.21 3.23
C ASN A 136 -6.66 -12.06 1.81
N ALA A 137 -5.34 -12.04 1.73
CA ALA A 137 -4.64 -11.91 0.45
C ALA A 137 -5.08 -12.95 -0.61
N LEU A 138 -5.30 -14.20 -0.20
CA LEU A 138 -5.69 -15.28 -1.10
C LEU A 138 -7.14 -15.12 -1.59
N THR A 139 -8.09 -14.78 -0.70
CA THR A 139 -9.49 -14.58 -1.10
C THR A 139 -9.63 -13.38 -2.00
N THR A 140 -8.98 -12.25 -1.67
CA THR A 140 -8.98 -11.05 -2.52
C THR A 140 -8.42 -11.34 -3.91
N ALA A 141 -7.28 -12.02 -4.02
CA ALA A 141 -6.69 -12.38 -5.32
C ALA A 141 -7.60 -13.31 -6.13
N TYR A 142 -8.30 -14.24 -5.46
CA TYR A 142 -9.25 -15.15 -6.09
C TYR A 142 -10.47 -14.41 -6.63
N GLU A 143 -11.10 -13.56 -5.82
CA GLU A 143 -12.30 -12.78 -6.20
C GLU A 143 -12.04 -11.87 -7.39
N HIS A 144 -10.82 -11.33 -7.52
CA HIS A 144 -10.41 -10.48 -8.62
C HIS A 144 -9.81 -11.25 -9.81
N ASN A 145 -9.86 -12.59 -9.78
CA ASN A 145 -9.38 -13.49 -10.85
C ASN A 145 -7.88 -13.35 -11.17
N HIS A 146 -7.05 -13.03 -10.18
CA HIS A 146 -5.60 -12.89 -10.33
C HIS A 146 -4.88 -14.23 -10.14
N ILE A 147 -5.06 -15.15 -11.09
CA ILE A 147 -4.58 -16.54 -10.98
C ILE A 147 -3.08 -16.69 -10.66
N ASN A 148 -2.23 -15.80 -11.18
CA ASN A 148 -0.80 -15.83 -10.92
C ASN A 148 -0.47 -15.49 -9.45
N ILE A 149 -1.25 -14.61 -8.83
CA ILE A 149 -1.14 -14.26 -7.42
C ILE A 149 -1.66 -15.41 -6.56
N VAL A 150 -2.81 -15.99 -6.91
CA VAL A 150 -3.36 -17.18 -6.23
C VAL A 150 -2.33 -18.31 -6.19
N LYS A 151 -1.77 -18.67 -7.35
CA LYS A 151 -0.71 -19.69 -7.46
C LYS A 151 0.50 -19.36 -6.60
N TYR A 152 0.93 -18.09 -6.61
CA TYR A 152 2.06 -17.65 -5.83
C TYR A 152 1.79 -17.74 -4.32
N LEU A 153 0.66 -17.23 -3.83
CA LEU A 153 0.32 -17.27 -2.41
C LEU A 153 0.20 -18.71 -1.90
N ILE A 154 -0.42 -19.62 -2.67
CA ILE A 154 -0.47 -21.05 -2.35
C ILE A 154 0.94 -21.64 -2.28
N SER A 155 1.83 -21.28 -3.21
CA SER A 155 3.23 -21.73 -3.19
C SER A 155 4.01 -21.22 -1.97
N LYS A 156 3.51 -20.16 -1.32
CA LYS A 156 4.05 -19.56 -0.09
C LYS A 156 3.34 -20.01 1.18
N GLY A 157 2.47 -21.01 1.08
CA GLY A 157 1.82 -21.66 2.23
C GLY A 157 0.48 -21.05 2.64
N ALA A 158 -0.14 -20.23 1.78
CA ALA A 158 -1.48 -19.70 2.05
C ALA A 158 -2.49 -20.83 2.28
N ASN A 159 -3.30 -20.72 3.33
CA ASN A 159 -4.32 -21.71 3.62
C ASN A 159 -5.49 -21.63 2.63
N ILE A 160 -5.64 -22.69 1.83
CA ILE A 160 -6.64 -22.82 0.76
C ILE A 160 -8.07 -22.97 1.32
N ASP A 161 -8.23 -23.45 2.55
CA ASP A 161 -9.55 -23.70 3.15
C ASP A 161 -10.23 -22.43 3.66
N VAL A 162 -9.57 -21.26 3.56
CA VAL A 162 -10.01 -19.98 4.14
C VAL A 162 -10.86 -19.13 3.17
N ILE A 163 -11.26 -19.65 2.01
CA ILE A 163 -12.16 -18.90 1.12
C ILE A 163 -13.59 -18.93 1.66
N ASN A 164 -13.93 -17.89 2.41
CA ASN A 164 -15.29 -17.67 2.88
C ASN A 164 -15.90 -16.50 2.10
N LEU A 165 -16.43 -16.78 0.91
CA LEU A 165 -17.30 -15.84 0.24
C LEU A 165 -18.51 -15.63 1.16
N ASN A 166 -18.83 -14.39 1.51
CA ASN A 166 -20.07 -14.01 2.20
C ASN A 166 -21.27 -14.31 1.28
N ASN A 167 -21.58 -15.59 1.11
CA ASN A 167 -22.81 -16.24 0.62
C ASN A 167 -22.54 -17.76 0.41
N LYS A 168 -22.75 -18.55 1.47
CA LYS A 168 -23.16 -19.98 1.45
C LYS A 168 -22.33 -21.05 0.70
N GLN A 169 -21.11 -20.81 0.24
CA GLN A 169 -20.28 -21.90 -0.28
C GLN A 169 -18.85 -21.81 0.24
N LYS A 170 -18.52 -22.67 1.21
CA LYS A 170 -17.14 -23.03 1.53
C LYS A 170 -16.56 -23.70 0.28
N ILE A 171 -15.88 -22.95 -0.57
CA ILE A 171 -15.12 -23.53 -1.67
C ILE A 171 -13.85 -24.09 -1.03
N SER A 172 -13.86 -25.37 -0.66
CA SER A 172 -12.59 -26.08 -0.52
C SER A 172 -11.98 -26.07 -1.91
N MET A 173 -10.91 -25.29 -2.18
CA MET A 173 -10.28 -25.44 -3.48
C MET A 173 -9.71 -26.85 -3.53
N ASN A 174 -10.37 -27.71 -4.31
CA ASN A 174 -9.93 -29.06 -4.54
C ASN A 174 -8.51 -28.97 -5.13
N THR A 175 -7.52 -29.45 -4.38
CA THR A 175 -6.07 -29.30 -4.61
C THR A 175 -5.59 -29.82 -5.98
N ARG A 176 -6.49 -30.40 -6.78
CA ARG A 176 -6.24 -30.99 -8.10
C ARG A 176 -6.32 -30.03 -9.29
N ILE A 177 -6.91 -28.85 -9.17
CA ILE A 177 -7.04 -27.90 -10.32
C ILE A 177 -5.83 -26.96 -10.45
N ILE A 178 -5.12 -26.68 -9.36
CA ILE A 178 -4.04 -25.65 -9.35
C ILE A 178 -2.65 -26.26 -9.62
N LEU A 179 -2.47 -27.57 -9.43
CA LEU A 179 -1.21 -28.29 -9.61
C LEU A 179 -1.04 -28.98 -10.98
N LYS A 180 -1.85 -28.63 -11.98
CA LYS A 180 -1.63 -29.02 -13.38
C LYS A 180 -1.14 -27.82 -14.18
#